data_AF-K6J1B2-F1
#
_entry.id   AF-K6J1B2-F1
#
_cell.length_a   1.000
_cell.length_b   1.000
_cell.length_c   1.000
_cell.angle_alpha   90.00
_cell.angle_beta   90.00
_cell.angle_gamma   90.00
#
_symmetry.space_group_name_H-M   'P 1'
#
loop_
_entity.id
_entity.type
_entity.pdbx_description
1 polymer ?
#
loop_
_entity_poly.entity_id
_entity_poly.type
_entity_poly.pdbx_seq_one_letter_code
_entity_poly.pdbx_strand_id
1 'polypeptide(L)'
;MKQKILSLTILSLLVTFATNCSRDSDVLASFKSGTVTREELRTYYKLRGIEPDLNSASIATQAKIVEEIGIQKITEINNKNTNIVTKDEYDKIMSFVEPQVVFNDYRKQFSEKLLTSGMLEFAFGRILFLKAGPDTSAKANTFLQQIQTIKSDREIAEFITKNTDEAQRKAIGGKLEPHCINCGDDPFTAILREATDKKGEFILKEAQGNYYILRVERIEKIYPKKIDKFFQNELDKLKTLALKYVSKEGITEDEKNAAKFYSDVVVNERANQTAEHYGNRFFKEAWKKEMDSLKAKSGLKIVDLTPEFIKGLKSETVLFEDKNGTKFSFKDLVVEFNKISPIIQKRKGSLEEEKNDQLSFYTQIYLPIRISAESKEIQSIRDTKEFKKSLPLLGRSVLFMLTRNRSIDAEVNVTEKEIRDTYEAGKLYAYSKTSSTNPNERVPEEFGKVRDRIKQELVEAKKQSVFQDYLSKLKSENEFRIASESLKAGQI
;
A
#
# COMPACT_ATOMS: atom_id res chain seq x y z
N MET A 1 -65.09 7.84 -3.46
CA MET A 1 -64.04 8.26 -4.41
C MET A 1 -62.65 8.52 -3.77
N LYS A 2 -62.27 7.84 -2.67
CA LYS A 2 -60.98 8.09 -1.98
C LYS A 2 -60.00 6.90 -1.93
N GLN A 3 -60.42 5.69 -2.31
CA GLN A 3 -59.55 4.50 -2.28
C GLN A 3 -58.80 4.22 -3.59
N LYS A 4 -59.24 4.75 -4.74
CA LYS A 4 -58.55 4.54 -6.03
C LYS A 4 -57.34 5.45 -6.25
N ILE A 5 -57.25 6.57 -5.53
CA ILE A 5 -56.14 7.53 -5.67
C ILE A 5 -54.92 7.06 -4.87
N LEU A 6 -55.10 6.43 -3.70
CA LEU A 6 -54.00 6.00 -2.84
C LEU A 6 -53.19 4.83 -3.44
N SER A 7 -53.85 3.92 -4.18
CA SER A 7 -53.15 2.83 -4.87
C SER A 7 -52.36 3.27 -6.11
N LEU A 8 -52.70 4.41 -6.72
CA LEU A 8 -51.93 4.94 -7.85
C LEU A 8 -50.64 5.64 -7.39
N THR A 9 -50.68 6.33 -6.24
CA THR A 9 -49.51 7.02 -5.68
C THR A 9 -48.47 6.05 -5.09
N ILE A 10 -48.91 4.91 -4.53
CA ILE A 10 -47.99 3.89 -4.01
C ILE A 10 -47.34 3.10 -5.17
N LEU A 11 -48.05 2.88 -6.28
CA LEU A 11 -47.50 2.25 -7.47
C LEU A 11 -46.54 3.18 -8.23
N SER A 12 -46.76 4.50 -8.24
CA SER A 12 -45.79 5.44 -8.84
C SER A 12 -44.53 5.64 -7.99
N LEU A 13 -44.62 5.49 -6.66
CA LEU A 13 -43.43 5.57 -5.78
C LEU A 13 -42.54 4.33 -5.88
N LEU A 14 -43.11 3.15 -6.15
CA LEU A 14 -42.34 1.91 -6.40
C LEU A 14 -41.64 1.90 -7.76
N VAL A 15 -42.14 2.64 -8.76
CA VAL A 15 -41.47 2.79 -10.07
C VAL A 15 -40.29 3.76 -9.99
N THR A 16 -40.28 4.73 -9.06
CA THR A 16 -39.14 5.65 -8.88
C THR A 16 -37.96 5.07 -8.08
N PHE A 17 -38.15 3.99 -7.31
CA PHE A 17 -37.03 3.28 -6.67
C PHE A 17 -36.43 2.15 -7.55
N ALA A 18 -37.08 1.80 -8.66
CA ALA A 18 -36.59 0.76 -9.58
C ALA A 18 -35.72 1.31 -10.73
N THR A 19 -35.67 2.62 -10.97
CA THR A 19 -34.98 3.22 -12.14
C THR A 19 -33.50 3.52 -11.95
N ASN A 20 -32.92 3.21 -10.78
CA ASN A 20 -31.48 3.42 -10.53
C ASN A 20 -30.73 2.21 -9.95
N CYS A 21 -31.31 1.02 -9.94
CA CYS A 21 -30.56 -0.21 -9.65
C CYS A 21 -29.87 -0.72 -10.91
N SER A 22 -28.59 -0.40 -11.04
CA SER A 22 -27.72 -0.95 -12.08
C SER A 22 -27.50 -2.45 -11.82
N ARG A 23 -27.94 -3.31 -12.75
CA ARG A 23 -27.90 -4.78 -12.57
C ARG A 23 -26.58 -5.34 -13.07
N ASP A 24 -26.05 -6.36 -12.39
CA ASP A 24 -24.83 -7.05 -12.80
C ASP A 24 -24.86 -7.53 -14.26
N SER A 25 -26.05 -7.89 -14.76
CA SER A 25 -26.30 -8.34 -16.14
C SER A 25 -26.37 -7.24 -17.19
N ASP A 26 -26.32 -5.95 -16.81
CA ASP A 26 -26.42 -4.85 -17.77
C ASP A 26 -25.27 -4.92 -18.78
N VAL A 27 -25.61 -4.86 -20.06
CA VAL A 27 -24.64 -4.89 -21.16
C VAL A 27 -24.08 -3.49 -21.36
N LEU A 28 -22.78 -3.34 -21.20
CA LEU A 28 -22.05 -2.07 -21.36
C LEU A 28 -21.33 -1.98 -22.71
N ALA A 29 -21.02 -3.12 -23.32
CA ALA A 29 -20.53 -3.21 -24.69
C ALA A 29 -20.89 -4.56 -25.33
N SER A 30 -20.88 -4.60 -26.66
CA SER A 30 -21.15 -5.80 -27.46
C SER A 30 -20.15 -5.93 -28.61
N PHE A 31 -19.88 -7.16 -29.03
CA PHE A 31 -19.07 -7.52 -30.19
C PHE A 31 -19.57 -8.86 -30.76
N LYS A 32 -19.13 -9.25 -31.95
CA LYS A 32 -19.63 -10.44 -32.68
C LYS A 32 -19.77 -11.72 -31.84
N SER A 33 -18.88 -11.92 -30.88
CA SER A 33 -18.75 -13.14 -30.10
C SER A 33 -19.01 -12.97 -28.60
N GLY A 34 -19.57 -11.82 -28.17
CA GLY A 34 -19.88 -11.62 -26.75
C GLY A 34 -20.25 -10.19 -26.35
N THR A 35 -20.34 -9.98 -25.04
CA THR A 35 -20.69 -8.71 -24.41
C THR A 35 -19.76 -8.41 -23.24
N VAL A 36 -19.67 -7.14 -22.84
CA VAL A 36 -19.09 -6.72 -21.56
C VAL A 36 -20.22 -6.32 -20.64
N THR A 37 -20.21 -6.84 -19.42
CA THR A 37 -21.26 -6.61 -18.43
C THR A 37 -20.84 -5.62 -17.35
N ARG A 38 -21.82 -5.07 -16.63
CA ARG A 38 -21.59 -4.22 -15.47
C ARG A 38 -20.91 -4.96 -14.31
N GLU A 39 -21.18 -6.25 -14.14
CA GLU A 39 -20.46 -7.08 -13.17
C GLU A 39 -18.95 -7.10 -13.44
N GLU A 40 -18.54 -7.20 -14.71
CA GLU A 40 -17.13 -7.19 -15.10
C GLU A 40 -16.49 -5.82 -14.80
N LEU A 41 -17.19 -4.72 -15.08
CA LEU A 41 -16.75 -3.37 -14.71
C LEU A 41 -16.61 -3.22 -13.18
N ARG A 42 -17.59 -3.64 -12.40
CA ARG A 42 -17.54 -3.60 -10.93
C ARG A 42 -16.39 -4.46 -10.37
N THR A 43 -16.18 -5.63 -10.95
CA THR A 43 -15.10 -6.54 -10.55
C THR A 43 -13.72 -5.92 -10.84
N TYR A 44 -13.58 -5.21 -11.96
CA TYR A 44 -12.35 -4.46 -12.29
C TYR A 44 -12.01 -3.39 -11.25
N TYR A 45 -12.97 -2.58 -10.81
CA TYR A 45 -12.76 -1.59 -9.75
C TYR A 45 -12.38 -2.27 -8.42
N LYS A 46 -13.10 -3.34 -8.05
CA LYS A 46 -12.83 -4.09 -6.81
C LYS A 46 -11.43 -4.70 -6.79
N LEU A 47 -10.97 -5.23 -7.92
CA LEU A 47 -9.62 -5.79 -8.09
C LEU A 47 -8.52 -4.76 -7.86
N ARG A 48 -8.76 -3.50 -8.26
CA ARG A 48 -7.80 -2.41 -8.12
C ARG A 48 -7.92 -1.63 -6.82
N GLY A 49 -8.90 -1.97 -5.97
CA GLY A 49 -9.17 -1.24 -4.74
C GLY A 49 -9.56 0.22 -4.97
N ILE A 50 -10.12 0.54 -6.14
CA ILE A 50 -10.55 1.89 -6.50
C ILE A 50 -12.01 2.03 -6.09
N GLU A 51 -12.30 2.95 -5.18
CA GLU A 51 -13.68 3.33 -4.88
C GLU A 51 -14.24 4.20 -6.03
N PRO A 52 -15.44 3.88 -6.54
CA PRO A 52 -16.03 4.65 -7.61
C PRO A 52 -16.55 6.00 -7.12
N ASP A 53 -16.08 7.07 -7.74
CA ASP A 53 -16.56 8.43 -7.54
C ASP A 53 -16.68 9.14 -8.91
N LEU A 54 -17.06 10.43 -8.92
CA LEU A 54 -17.27 11.18 -10.16
C LEU A 54 -16.01 11.29 -11.03
N ASN A 55 -14.82 11.26 -10.43
CA ASN A 55 -13.52 11.33 -11.11
C ASN A 55 -13.04 9.94 -11.50
N SER A 56 -13.00 9.01 -10.54
CA SER A 56 -12.50 7.64 -10.74
C SER A 56 -13.43 6.80 -11.61
N ALA A 57 -14.72 7.13 -11.66
CA ALA A 57 -15.76 6.47 -12.46
C ALA A 57 -16.55 7.46 -13.33
N SER A 58 -15.87 8.43 -13.95
CA SER A 58 -16.46 9.25 -15.03
C SER A 58 -16.92 8.37 -16.20
N ILE A 59 -17.86 8.84 -17.02
CA ILE A 59 -18.33 8.10 -18.21
C ILE A 59 -17.16 7.76 -19.14
N ALA A 60 -16.22 8.70 -19.34
CA ALA A 60 -15.04 8.48 -20.16
C ALA A 60 -14.11 7.42 -19.56
N THR A 61 -13.92 7.41 -18.24
CA THR A 61 -13.13 6.39 -17.54
C THR A 61 -13.79 5.02 -17.66
N GLN A 62 -15.10 4.93 -17.40
CA GLN A 62 -15.85 3.68 -17.53
C GLN A 62 -15.80 3.16 -18.97
N ALA A 63 -15.99 4.02 -19.98
CA ALA A 63 -15.92 3.64 -21.39
C ALA A 63 -14.53 3.05 -21.75
N LYS A 64 -13.44 3.65 -21.27
CA LYS A 64 -12.08 3.11 -21.48
C LYS A 64 -11.90 1.74 -20.84
N ILE A 65 -12.40 1.55 -19.62
CA ILE A 65 -12.32 0.27 -18.91
C ILE A 65 -13.17 -0.80 -19.60
N VAL A 66 -14.39 -0.46 -20.01
CA VAL A 66 -15.27 -1.35 -20.77
C VAL A 66 -14.65 -1.72 -22.12
N GLU A 67 -14.04 -0.76 -22.81
CA GLU A 67 -13.26 -1.02 -24.03
C GLU A 67 -12.10 -1.99 -23.76
N GLU A 68 -11.32 -1.75 -22.70
CA GLU A 68 -10.21 -2.63 -22.30
C GLU A 68 -10.69 -4.07 -22.05
N ILE A 69 -11.74 -4.25 -21.24
CA ILE A 69 -12.32 -5.56 -20.95
C ILE A 69 -12.82 -6.23 -22.24
N GLY A 70 -13.49 -5.47 -23.11
CA GLY A 70 -13.99 -5.95 -24.39
C GLY A 70 -12.89 -6.46 -25.32
N ILE A 71 -11.83 -5.65 -25.49
CA ILE A 71 -10.65 -6.01 -26.27
C ILE A 71 -9.99 -7.26 -25.70
N GLN A 72 -9.82 -7.36 -24.39
CA GLN A 72 -9.23 -8.55 -23.76
C GLN A 72 -10.02 -9.83 -24.05
N LYS A 73 -11.37 -9.75 -24.06
CA LYS A 73 -12.24 -10.89 -24.43
C LYS A 73 -12.12 -11.25 -25.91
N ILE A 74 -12.07 -10.25 -26.80
CA ILE A 74 -11.83 -10.47 -28.23
C ILE A 74 -10.48 -11.15 -28.45
N THR A 75 -9.42 -10.67 -27.78
CA THR A 75 -8.08 -11.26 -27.87
C THR A 75 -8.06 -12.70 -27.36
N GLU A 76 -8.75 -13.01 -26.26
CA GLU A 76 -8.91 -14.38 -25.77
C GLU A 76 -9.53 -15.30 -26.83
N ILE A 77 -10.60 -14.85 -27.48
CA ILE A 77 -11.29 -15.61 -28.52
C ILE A 77 -10.40 -15.78 -29.76
N ASN A 78 -9.74 -14.72 -30.21
CA ASN A 78 -8.84 -14.77 -31.36
C ASN A 78 -7.64 -15.68 -31.12
N ASN A 79 -7.05 -15.65 -29.92
CA ASN A 79 -5.90 -16.48 -29.58
C ASN A 79 -6.23 -17.99 -29.62
N LYS A 80 -7.49 -18.38 -29.37
CA LYS A 80 -7.92 -19.78 -29.54
C LYS A 80 -7.78 -20.28 -30.98
N ASN A 81 -7.87 -19.37 -31.95
CA ASN A 81 -7.76 -19.69 -33.39
C ASN A 81 -6.33 -19.50 -33.91
N THR A 82 -5.60 -18.50 -33.42
CA THR A 82 -4.28 -18.14 -33.94
C THR A 82 -3.12 -18.77 -33.18
N ASN A 83 -3.34 -19.17 -31.92
CA ASN A 83 -2.33 -19.72 -31.01
C ASN A 83 -1.06 -18.84 -30.90
N ILE A 84 -1.22 -17.50 -30.96
CA ILE A 84 -0.12 -16.54 -30.80
C ILE A 84 0.56 -16.73 -29.44
N VAL A 85 -0.22 -16.99 -28.40
CA VAL A 85 0.23 -17.42 -27.08
C VAL A 85 -0.24 -18.85 -26.88
N THR A 86 0.70 -19.77 -26.65
CA THR A 86 0.37 -21.19 -26.46
C THR A 86 -0.26 -21.43 -25.09
N LYS A 87 -1.07 -22.49 -24.98
CA LYS A 87 -1.65 -22.89 -23.70
C LYS A 87 -0.57 -23.17 -22.64
N ASP A 88 0.49 -23.91 -22.98
CA ASP A 88 1.57 -24.23 -22.05
C ASP A 88 2.28 -22.98 -21.51
N GLU A 89 2.46 -21.96 -22.35
CA GLU A 89 3.05 -20.69 -21.93
C GLU A 89 2.12 -19.90 -21.01
N TYR A 90 0.84 -19.82 -21.38
CA TYR A 90 -0.17 -19.19 -20.54
C TYR A 90 -0.25 -19.87 -19.17
N ASP A 91 -0.33 -21.20 -19.14
CA ASP A 91 -0.43 -22.01 -17.92
C ASP A 91 0.83 -21.85 -17.04
N LYS A 92 2.03 -21.77 -17.64
CA LYS A 92 3.29 -21.49 -16.93
C LYS A 92 3.30 -20.13 -16.23
N ILE A 93 2.66 -19.12 -16.80
CA ILE A 93 2.58 -17.80 -16.18
C ILE A 93 1.47 -17.78 -15.12
N MET A 94 0.33 -18.39 -15.44
CA MET A 94 -0.80 -18.49 -14.51
C MET A 94 -0.46 -19.29 -13.25
N SER A 95 0.51 -20.22 -13.29
CA SER A 95 1.01 -20.91 -12.10
C SER A 95 1.66 -20.00 -11.06
N PHE A 96 2.00 -18.75 -11.42
CA PHE A 96 2.45 -17.72 -10.48
C PHE A 96 1.37 -16.68 -10.20
N VAL A 97 0.65 -16.25 -11.23
CA VAL A 97 -0.39 -15.23 -11.10
C VAL A 97 -1.51 -15.70 -10.18
N GLU A 98 -2.02 -16.92 -10.39
CA GLU A 98 -3.14 -17.43 -9.60
C GLU A 98 -2.78 -17.51 -8.11
N PRO A 99 -1.70 -18.20 -7.68
CA PRO A 99 -1.37 -18.26 -6.25
C PRO A 99 -1.04 -16.89 -5.65
N GLN A 100 -0.48 -15.96 -6.43
CA GLN A 100 -0.24 -14.59 -5.96
C GLN A 100 -1.55 -13.84 -5.69
N VAL A 101 -2.56 -14.02 -6.54
CA VAL A 101 -3.89 -13.42 -6.36
C VAL A 101 -4.56 -14.02 -5.12
N VAL A 102 -4.52 -15.35 -4.97
CA VAL A 102 -5.02 -16.05 -3.77
C VAL A 102 -4.41 -15.45 -2.50
N PHE A 103 -3.09 -15.29 -2.48
CA PHE A 103 -2.37 -14.73 -1.34
C PHE A 103 -2.72 -13.25 -1.07
N ASN A 104 -2.86 -12.43 -2.12
CA ASN A 104 -3.24 -11.02 -1.99
C ASN A 104 -4.68 -10.86 -1.49
N ASP A 105 -5.61 -11.69 -1.96
CA ASP A 105 -7.00 -11.71 -1.50
C ASP A 105 -7.08 -12.15 -0.04
N TYR A 106 -6.28 -13.14 0.38
CA TYR A 106 -6.14 -13.51 1.79
C TYR A 106 -5.65 -12.33 2.63
N ARG A 107 -4.59 -11.64 2.21
CA ARG A 107 -4.07 -10.45 2.90
C ARG A 107 -5.14 -9.38 3.05
N LYS A 108 -5.95 -9.15 2.00
CA LYS A 108 -7.07 -8.20 2.04
C LYS A 108 -8.13 -8.61 3.05
N GLN A 109 -8.58 -9.87 3.02
CA GLN A 109 -9.55 -10.40 3.99
C GLN A 109 -9.02 -10.31 5.43
N PHE A 110 -7.74 -10.58 5.64
CA PHE A 110 -7.08 -10.42 6.93
C PHE A 110 -7.13 -8.95 7.42
N SER A 111 -6.79 -7.98 6.56
CA SER A 111 -6.90 -6.55 6.90
C SER A 111 -8.35 -6.11 7.18
N GLU A 112 -9.32 -6.58 6.41
CA GLU A 112 -10.76 -6.30 6.62
C GLU A 112 -11.27 -6.89 7.94
N LYS A 113 -10.81 -8.10 8.30
CA LYS A 113 -11.09 -8.71 9.60
C LYS A 113 -10.47 -7.90 10.74
N LEU A 114 -9.26 -7.40 10.58
CA LEU A 114 -8.62 -6.53 11.59
C LEU A 114 -9.35 -5.19 11.76
N LEU A 115 -9.88 -4.60 10.69
CA LEU A 115 -10.69 -3.37 10.77
C LEU A 115 -11.95 -3.54 11.63
N THR A 116 -12.50 -4.76 11.71
CA THR A 116 -13.76 -5.06 12.39
C THR A 116 -13.58 -5.72 13.76
N SER A 117 -12.51 -6.50 13.95
CA SER A 117 -12.28 -7.30 15.15
C SER A 117 -10.92 -7.07 15.80
N GLY A 118 -9.97 -6.46 15.09
CA GLY A 118 -8.67 -6.10 15.63
C GLY A 118 -8.79 -4.91 16.58
N MET A 119 -8.00 -4.93 17.65
CA MET A 119 -7.98 -3.88 18.67
C MET A 119 -6.57 -3.34 18.83
N LEU A 120 -6.43 -2.04 18.68
CA LEU A 120 -5.22 -1.33 19.08
C LEU A 120 -5.23 -1.20 20.60
N GLU A 121 -4.09 -1.45 21.22
CA GLU A 121 -3.89 -1.31 22.65
C GLU A 121 -3.12 -0.03 22.90
N PHE A 122 -3.79 0.97 23.47
CA PHE A 122 -3.19 2.27 23.79
C PHE A 122 -2.88 2.34 25.28
N ALA A 123 -1.60 2.50 25.60
CA ALA A 123 -1.15 2.81 26.95
C ALA A 123 -1.25 4.31 27.20
N PHE A 124 -1.90 4.66 28.30
CA PHE A 124 -1.91 6.01 28.84
C PHE A 124 -0.92 6.06 29.98
N GLY A 125 0.02 6.98 29.89
CA GLY A 125 1.05 7.10 30.90
C GLY A 125 1.28 8.52 31.35
N ARG A 126 2.12 8.60 32.36
CA ARG A 126 2.67 9.85 32.86
C ARG A 126 4.18 9.71 32.97
N ILE A 127 4.90 10.76 32.58
CA ILE A 127 6.35 10.78 32.49
C ILE A 127 6.92 11.98 33.23
N LEU A 128 8.01 11.75 33.97
CA LEU A 128 8.93 12.77 34.42
C LEU A 128 10.27 12.50 33.72
N PHE A 129 10.67 13.43 32.86
CA PHE A 129 11.94 13.40 32.15
C PHE A 129 13.00 14.21 32.90
N LEU A 130 14.21 13.65 33.01
CA LEU A 130 15.42 14.30 33.49
C LEU A 130 16.50 14.23 32.42
N LYS A 131 17.03 15.38 32.04
CA LYS A 131 18.08 15.51 31.02
C LYS A 131 19.42 15.07 31.59
N ALA A 132 20.25 14.44 30.74
CA ALA A 132 21.60 14.03 31.11
C ALA A 132 22.44 15.18 31.69
N GLY A 133 23.14 14.90 32.79
CA GLY A 133 23.98 15.84 33.51
C GLY A 133 24.65 15.22 34.74
N PRO A 134 25.61 15.92 35.37
CA PRO A 134 26.22 15.46 36.62
C PRO A 134 25.14 15.25 37.69
N ASP A 135 25.19 14.12 38.39
CA ASP A 135 24.26 13.71 39.45
C ASP A 135 22.81 13.37 39.02
N THR A 136 22.51 13.34 37.73
CA THR A 136 21.14 13.04 37.23
C THR A 136 20.65 11.67 37.69
N SER A 137 21.53 10.67 37.77
CA SER A 137 21.20 9.32 38.25
C SER A 137 20.71 9.31 39.71
N ALA A 138 21.44 9.99 40.60
CA ALA A 138 21.08 10.09 42.02
C ALA A 138 19.77 10.89 42.19
N LYS A 139 19.62 11.97 41.43
CA LYS A 139 18.39 12.78 41.38
C LYS A 139 17.19 11.94 40.90
N ALA A 140 17.36 11.14 39.85
CA ALA A 140 16.31 10.29 39.30
C ALA A 140 15.83 9.23 40.31
N ASN A 141 16.75 8.58 41.02
CA ASN A 141 16.40 7.63 42.08
C ASN A 141 15.67 8.31 43.24
N THR A 142 16.11 9.51 43.64
CA THR A 142 15.45 10.30 44.68
C THR A 142 14.03 10.68 44.27
N PHE A 143 13.85 11.15 43.03
CA PHE A 143 12.54 11.52 42.50
C PHE A 143 11.61 10.32 42.34
N LEU A 144 12.14 9.15 41.96
CA LEU A 144 11.37 7.91 41.92
C LEU A 144 10.80 7.56 43.31
N GLN A 145 11.63 7.61 44.35
CA GLN A 145 11.19 7.34 45.72
C GLN A 145 10.13 8.34 46.18
N GLN A 146 10.35 9.64 45.94
CA GLN A 146 9.41 10.68 46.32
C GLN A 146 8.06 10.51 45.61
N ILE A 147 8.06 10.36 44.28
CA ILE A 147 6.82 10.29 43.50
C ILE A 147 6.00 9.03 43.80
N GLN A 148 6.65 7.92 44.16
CA GLN A 148 5.99 6.68 44.56
C GLN A 148 5.19 6.81 45.87
N THR A 149 5.54 7.77 46.75
CA THR A 149 4.78 8.00 48.00
C THR A 149 3.51 8.83 47.81
N ILE A 150 3.38 9.51 46.66
CA ILE A 150 2.24 10.39 46.38
C ILE A 150 1.05 9.56 45.91
N LYS A 151 -0.10 9.70 46.59
CA LYS A 151 -1.32 8.93 46.28
C LYS A 151 -2.27 9.65 45.32
N SER A 152 -2.27 10.98 45.32
CA SER A 152 -3.20 11.78 44.53
C SER A 152 -2.67 12.07 43.13
N ASP A 153 -3.46 11.79 42.09
CA ASP A 153 -3.10 12.11 40.71
C ASP A 153 -2.86 13.62 40.50
N ARG A 154 -3.51 14.48 41.28
CA ARG A 154 -3.29 15.93 41.24
C ARG A 154 -1.90 16.29 41.77
N GLU A 155 -1.54 15.73 42.92
CA GLU A 155 -0.24 15.98 43.55
C GLU A 155 0.90 15.38 42.72
N ILE A 156 0.68 14.22 42.09
CA ILE A 156 1.61 13.64 41.12
C ILE A 156 1.82 14.61 39.94
N ALA A 157 0.75 15.18 39.38
CA ALA A 157 0.87 16.15 38.28
C ALA A 157 1.69 17.36 38.71
N GLU A 158 1.40 17.92 39.89
CA GLU A 158 2.12 19.08 40.44
C GLU A 158 3.60 18.77 40.70
N PHE A 159 3.90 17.58 41.21
CA PHE A 159 5.28 17.12 41.41
C PHE A 159 6.02 17.04 40.07
N ILE A 160 5.42 16.46 39.04
CA ILE A 160 6.06 16.34 37.73
C ILE A 160 6.24 17.70 37.08
N THR A 161 5.21 18.57 37.08
CA THR A 161 5.28 19.93 36.53
C THR A 161 6.47 20.71 37.11
N LYS A 162 6.76 20.55 38.41
CA LYS A 162 7.88 21.24 39.07
C LYS A 162 9.25 20.65 38.73
N ASN A 163 9.32 19.33 38.52
CA ASN A 163 10.59 18.59 38.55
C ASN A 163 11.04 18.05 37.19
N THR A 164 10.19 18.06 36.16
CA THR A 164 10.59 17.59 34.83
C THR A 164 11.38 18.65 34.06
N ASP A 165 12.42 18.19 33.36
CA ASP A 165 13.20 19.02 32.42
C ASP A 165 12.52 19.18 31.06
N GLU A 166 11.38 18.51 30.83
CA GLU A 166 10.62 18.60 29.58
C GLU A 166 9.57 19.73 29.65
N ALA A 167 9.96 20.91 29.15
CA ALA A 167 9.17 22.14 29.27
C ALA A 167 7.72 21.99 28.75
N GLN A 168 7.51 21.40 27.57
CA GLN A 168 6.16 21.26 27.01
C GLN A 168 5.23 20.38 27.86
N ARG A 169 5.76 19.37 28.57
CA ARG A 169 4.93 18.44 29.36
C ARG A 169 4.55 18.98 30.74
N LYS A 170 5.19 20.07 31.19
CA LYS A 170 4.80 20.78 32.43
C LYS A 170 3.32 21.20 32.40
N ALA A 171 2.87 21.70 31.25
CA ALA A 171 1.52 22.22 31.06
C ALA A 171 0.41 21.16 31.18
N ILE A 172 0.75 19.89 30.98
CA ILE A 172 -0.18 18.76 31.05
C ILE A 172 0.15 17.79 32.19
N GLY A 173 0.97 18.21 33.15
CA GLY A 173 1.32 17.42 34.34
C GLY A 173 2.05 16.12 34.01
N GLY A 174 2.85 16.10 32.94
CA GLY A 174 3.58 14.93 32.50
C GLY A 174 2.75 13.87 31.78
N LYS A 175 1.47 14.13 31.46
CA LYS A 175 0.68 13.15 30.71
C LYS A 175 1.33 12.85 29.36
N LEU A 176 1.29 11.58 28.97
CA LEU A 176 1.63 11.13 27.63
C LEU A 176 0.37 11.14 26.77
N GLU A 177 0.53 11.50 25.51
CA GLU A 177 -0.43 11.15 24.49
C GLU A 177 -0.62 9.61 24.46
N PRO A 178 -1.83 9.11 24.16
CA PRO A 178 -2.06 7.67 24.10
C PRO A 178 -1.10 7.01 23.11
N HIS A 179 -0.31 6.04 23.59
CA HIS A 179 0.72 5.39 22.77
C HIS A 179 0.34 3.94 22.48
N CYS A 180 0.32 3.56 21.21
CA CYS A 180 -0.05 2.20 20.82
C CYS A 180 1.07 1.21 21.15
N ILE A 181 0.83 0.30 22.10
CA ILE A 181 1.81 -0.69 22.54
C ILE A 181 1.83 -1.95 21.68
N ASN A 182 0.83 -2.19 20.83
CA ASN A 182 0.80 -3.33 19.90
C ASN A 182 0.96 -2.94 18.42
N CYS A 183 1.45 -1.72 18.14
CA CYS A 183 1.69 -1.20 16.79
C CYS A 183 3.18 -1.29 16.34
N GLY A 184 3.95 -2.22 16.89
CA GLY A 184 5.36 -2.46 16.55
C GLY A 184 6.32 -2.29 17.71
N ASP A 185 7.61 -2.45 17.44
CA ASP A 185 8.65 -2.65 18.46
C ASP A 185 9.72 -1.55 18.43
N ASP A 186 9.31 -0.28 18.53
CA ASP A 186 10.27 0.80 18.76
C ASP A 186 10.73 0.85 20.23
N PRO A 187 11.91 1.43 20.54
CA PRO A 187 12.45 1.46 21.89
C PRO A 187 11.50 2.06 22.94
N PHE A 188 10.72 3.08 22.57
CA PHE A 188 9.76 3.70 23.50
C PHE A 188 8.57 2.78 23.77
N THR A 189 8.07 2.08 22.75
CA THR A 189 7.06 1.03 22.90
C THR A 189 7.55 -0.09 23.84
N ALA A 190 8.81 -0.51 23.73
CA ALA A 190 9.37 -1.54 24.62
C ALA A 190 9.36 -1.11 26.09
N ILE A 191 9.76 0.15 26.36
CA ILE A 191 9.70 0.73 27.71
C ILE A 191 8.26 0.79 28.23
N LEU A 192 7.30 1.22 27.40
CA LEU A 192 5.90 1.30 27.79
C LEU A 192 5.24 -0.06 27.99
N ARG A 193 5.68 -1.11 27.28
CA ARG A 193 5.26 -2.49 27.53
C ARG A 193 5.76 -2.99 28.88
N GLU A 194 7.02 -2.73 29.22
CA GLU A 194 7.54 -3.08 30.55
C GLU A 194 6.79 -2.32 31.66
N ALA A 195 6.51 -1.03 31.45
CA ALA A 195 5.70 -0.24 32.39
C ALA A 195 4.25 -0.72 32.48
N THR A 196 3.74 -1.36 31.42
CA THR A 196 2.41 -1.97 31.37
C THR A 196 2.33 -3.19 32.29
N ASP A 197 3.39 -3.99 32.36
CA ASP A 197 3.47 -5.15 33.26
C ASP A 197 3.43 -4.74 34.75
N LYS A 198 3.82 -3.49 35.04
CA LYS A 198 3.76 -2.86 36.37
C LYS A 198 2.74 -1.71 36.42
N LYS A 199 1.60 -1.91 35.77
CA LYS A 199 0.53 -0.89 35.67
C LYS A 199 0.22 -0.26 37.04
N GLY A 200 0.22 1.07 37.08
CA GLY A 200 -0.04 1.86 38.29
C GLY A 200 1.20 2.20 39.12
N GLU A 201 2.35 1.60 38.83
CA GLU A 201 3.62 1.89 39.50
C GLU A 201 4.54 2.75 38.64
N PHE A 202 5.38 3.56 39.28
CA PHE A 202 6.45 4.29 38.60
C PHE A 202 7.67 3.39 38.44
N ILE A 203 8.19 3.30 37.21
CA ILE A 203 9.46 2.68 36.87
C ILE A 203 10.48 3.75 36.47
N LEU A 204 11.77 3.44 36.62
CA LEU A 204 12.87 4.29 36.17
C LEU A 204 13.60 3.62 35.00
N LYS A 205 13.84 4.37 33.93
CA LYS A 205 14.63 3.92 32.78
C LYS A 205 15.66 4.95 32.38
N GLU A 206 16.85 4.48 32.05
CA GLU A 206 17.91 5.28 31.47
C GLU A 206 18.01 5.01 29.97
N ALA A 207 18.10 6.05 29.15
CA ALA A 207 18.48 5.94 27.76
C ALA A 207 19.35 7.13 27.33
N GLN A 208 20.54 6.84 26.80
CA GLN A 208 21.51 7.85 26.34
C GLN A 208 21.85 8.89 27.43
N GLY A 209 21.97 8.44 28.69
CA GLY A 209 22.25 9.29 29.85
C GLY A 209 21.06 10.13 30.36
N ASN A 210 19.92 10.11 29.66
CA ASN A 210 18.68 10.72 30.16
C ASN A 210 17.89 9.70 30.98
N TYR A 211 17.11 10.20 31.93
CA TYR A 211 16.31 9.37 32.84
C TYR A 211 14.82 9.66 32.67
N TYR A 212 14.03 8.59 32.61
CA TYR A 212 12.59 8.61 32.42
C TYR A 212 11.93 7.89 33.59
N ILE A 213 11.17 8.62 34.40
CA ILE A 213 10.31 8.05 35.44
C ILE A 213 8.90 7.95 34.86
N LEU A 214 8.42 6.74 34.66
CA LEU A 214 7.24 6.43 33.85
C LEU A 214 6.23 5.61 34.63
N ARG A 215 4.95 5.95 34.53
CA ARG A 215 3.84 5.14 35.05
C ARG A 215 2.79 4.97 33.98
N VAL A 216 2.40 3.72 33.69
CA VAL A 216 1.21 3.43 32.89
C VAL A 216 0.00 3.48 33.81
N GLU A 217 -0.91 4.42 33.56
CA GLU A 217 -2.11 4.66 34.36
C GLU A 217 -3.24 3.73 33.93
N ARG A 218 -3.43 3.58 32.61
CA ARG A 218 -4.47 2.74 32.03
C ARG A 218 -4.11 2.28 30.64
N ILE A 219 -4.82 1.25 30.18
CA ILE A 219 -4.70 0.71 28.82
C ILE A 219 -6.12 0.61 28.28
N GLU A 220 -6.32 1.11 27.07
CA GLU A 220 -7.61 1.01 26.40
C GLU A 220 -7.47 0.25 25.08
N LYS A 221 -8.52 -0.49 24.75
CA LYS A 221 -8.64 -1.24 23.49
C LYS A 221 -9.55 -0.49 22.54
N ILE A 222 -9.01 -0.07 21.40
CA ILE A 222 -9.70 0.80 20.45
C ILE A 222 -9.75 0.11 19.09
N TYR A 223 -10.95 0.04 18.52
CA TYR A 223 -11.12 -0.43 17.14
C TYR A 223 -10.49 0.56 16.16
N PRO A 224 -9.86 0.08 15.06
CA PRO A 224 -9.28 0.93 14.03
C PRO A 224 -10.20 2.05 13.53
N LYS A 225 -11.49 1.73 13.34
CA LYS A 225 -12.51 2.67 12.86
C LYS A 225 -12.87 3.80 13.84
N LYS A 226 -12.35 3.77 15.07
CA LYS A 226 -12.65 4.77 16.13
C LYS A 226 -11.41 5.52 16.60
N ILE A 227 -10.23 5.27 16.01
CA ILE A 227 -8.97 5.85 16.47
C ILE A 227 -9.00 7.39 16.33
N ASP A 228 -9.57 7.89 15.24
CA ASP A 228 -9.71 9.33 14.95
C ASP A 228 -10.45 10.07 16.07
N LYS A 229 -11.68 9.65 16.37
CA LYS A 229 -12.52 10.24 17.42
C LYS A 229 -11.93 10.04 18.80
N PHE A 230 -11.25 8.91 19.02
CA PHE A 230 -10.50 8.65 20.25
C PHE A 230 -9.40 9.68 20.46
N PHE A 231 -8.54 9.94 19.47
CA PHE A 231 -7.47 10.93 19.61
C PHE A 231 -8.00 12.36 19.68
N GLN A 232 -9.09 12.71 18.98
CA GLN A 232 -9.72 14.02 19.13
C GLN A 232 -10.08 14.27 20.60
N ASN A 233 -10.78 13.32 21.24
CA ASN A 233 -11.17 13.42 22.64
C ASN A 233 -9.97 13.53 23.59
N GLU A 234 -8.90 12.75 23.37
CA GLU A 234 -7.73 12.75 24.25
C GLU A 234 -6.87 14.01 24.07
N LEU A 235 -6.69 14.49 22.83
CA LEU A 235 -5.96 15.72 22.55
C LEU A 235 -6.72 16.96 23.07
N ASP A 236 -8.06 16.98 23.00
CA ASP A 236 -8.87 18.06 23.61
C ASP A 236 -8.67 18.16 25.13
N LYS A 237 -8.54 17.01 25.81
CA LYS A 237 -8.23 16.99 27.25
C LYS A 237 -6.85 17.60 27.53
N LEU A 238 -5.84 17.25 26.74
CA LEU A 238 -4.49 17.81 26.88
C LEU A 238 -4.47 19.31 26.59
N LYS A 239 -5.16 19.76 25.55
CA LYS A 239 -5.34 21.17 25.22
C LYS A 239 -6.00 21.94 26.36
N THR A 240 -7.06 21.40 26.94
CA THR A 240 -7.75 22.01 28.09
C THR A 240 -6.83 22.15 29.30
N LEU A 241 -6.00 21.14 29.59
CA LEU A 241 -5.01 21.21 30.67
C LEU A 241 -3.96 22.30 30.41
N ALA A 242 -3.45 22.38 29.18
CA ALA A 242 -2.47 23.39 28.80
C ALA A 242 -3.03 24.81 28.89
N LEU A 243 -4.27 25.04 28.44
CA LEU A 243 -4.96 26.34 28.58
C LEU A 243 -5.13 26.73 30.05
N LYS A 244 -5.49 25.76 30.91
CA LYS A 244 -5.58 25.99 32.37
C LYS A 244 -4.22 26.26 33.01
N TYR A 245 -3.14 25.70 32.47
CA TYR A 245 -1.79 25.95 32.96
C TYR A 245 -1.36 27.39 32.68
N VAL A 246 -1.51 27.85 31.44
CA VAL A 246 -1.08 29.21 31.04
C VAL A 246 -1.92 30.32 31.67
N SER A 247 -3.12 30.02 32.17
CA SER A 247 -3.96 30.97 32.89
C SER A 247 -3.59 31.14 34.38
N LYS A 248 -2.59 30.40 34.89
CA LYS A 248 -2.14 30.54 36.28
C LYS A 248 -1.30 31.81 36.45
N GLU A 249 -1.46 32.46 37.60
CA GLU A 249 -0.59 33.56 38.00
C GLU A 249 0.85 33.07 38.22
N GLY A 250 1.84 33.89 37.86
CA GLY A 250 3.26 33.60 38.06
C GLY A 250 3.92 32.69 37.02
N ILE A 251 3.23 32.32 35.93
CA ILE A 251 3.82 31.57 34.82
C ILE A 251 4.65 32.49 33.92
N THR A 252 5.89 32.08 33.62
CA THR A 252 6.82 32.83 32.77
C THR A 252 6.43 32.79 31.28
N GLU A 253 6.93 33.73 30.47
CA GLU A 253 6.67 33.73 29.03
C GLU A 253 7.26 32.50 28.32
N ASP A 254 8.41 32.01 28.77
CA ASP A 254 9.02 30.77 28.25
C ASP A 254 8.13 29.56 28.49
N GLU A 255 7.51 29.47 29.68
CA GLU A 255 6.56 28.40 30.00
C GLU A 255 5.27 28.50 29.19
N LYS A 256 4.77 29.73 28.94
CA LYS A 256 3.63 29.93 28.03
C LYS A 256 3.97 29.49 26.61
N ASN A 257 5.15 29.86 26.11
CA ASN A 257 5.62 29.47 24.79
C ASN A 257 5.79 27.94 24.66
N ALA A 258 6.32 27.26 25.69
CA ALA A 258 6.39 25.81 25.71
C ALA A 258 5.02 25.14 25.73
N ALA A 259 4.05 25.71 26.46
CA ALA A 259 2.68 25.20 26.54
C ALA A 259 1.91 25.28 25.21
N LYS A 260 2.30 26.17 24.28
CA LYS A 260 1.70 26.31 22.93
C LYS A 260 1.68 25.00 22.15
N PHE A 261 2.64 24.11 22.40
CA PHE A 261 2.66 22.77 21.82
C PHE A 261 1.32 22.03 21.99
N TYR A 262 0.66 22.19 23.16
CA TYR A 262 -0.65 21.59 23.44
C TYR A 262 -1.81 22.59 23.40
N SER A 263 -1.61 23.86 23.78
CA SER A 263 -2.71 24.83 23.80
C SER A 263 -3.16 25.26 22.40
N ASP A 264 -2.24 25.32 21.45
CA ASP A 264 -2.51 25.83 20.10
C ASP A 264 -2.74 24.69 19.10
N VAL A 265 -2.76 23.44 19.58
CA VAL A 265 -2.95 22.26 18.72
C VAL A 265 -4.29 22.34 17.99
N VAL A 266 -4.23 22.10 16.67
CA VAL A 266 -5.40 21.88 15.82
C VAL A 266 -5.81 20.42 15.97
N VAL A 267 -6.69 20.17 16.94
CA VAL A 267 -7.02 18.83 17.46
C VAL A 267 -7.44 17.86 16.35
N ASN A 268 -8.32 18.28 15.44
CA ASN A 268 -8.82 17.42 14.36
C ASN A 268 -7.71 16.98 13.40
N GLU A 269 -6.85 17.90 12.98
CA GLU A 269 -5.74 17.60 12.06
C GLU A 269 -4.74 16.65 12.72
N ARG A 270 -4.32 16.97 13.95
CA ARG A 270 -3.37 16.14 14.69
C ARG A 270 -3.93 14.76 14.99
N ALA A 271 -5.19 14.66 15.39
CA ALA A 271 -5.85 13.38 15.64
C ALA A 271 -5.91 12.50 14.38
N ASN A 272 -6.24 13.08 13.22
CA ASN A 272 -6.28 12.34 11.96
C ASN A 272 -4.89 11.80 11.57
N GLN A 273 -3.85 12.64 11.64
CA GLN A 273 -2.47 12.23 11.37
C GLN A 273 -2.01 11.11 12.31
N THR A 274 -2.30 11.24 13.61
CA THR A 274 -1.95 10.22 14.61
C THR A 274 -2.73 8.93 14.42
N ALA A 275 -4.01 9.02 14.06
CA ALA A 275 -4.85 7.86 13.77
C ALA A 275 -4.37 7.08 12.55
N GLU A 276 -4.03 7.77 11.47
CA GLU A 276 -3.44 7.17 10.28
C GLU A 276 -2.10 6.49 10.60
N HIS A 277 -1.22 7.18 11.35
CA HIS A 277 0.07 6.64 11.75
C HIS A 277 -0.07 5.31 12.53
N TYR A 278 -0.87 5.30 13.60
CA TYR A 278 -1.03 4.09 14.42
C TYR A 278 -1.85 3.01 13.70
N GLY A 279 -2.86 3.38 12.92
CA GLY A 279 -3.61 2.44 12.09
C GLY A 279 -2.70 1.69 11.12
N ASN A 280 -1.89 2.41 10.35
CA ASN A 280 -0.95 1.83 9.39
C ASN A 280 0.08 0.92 10.10
N ARG A 281 0.61 1.35 11.24
CA ARG A 281 1.55 0.56 12.04
C ARG A 281 0.91 -0.71 12.60
N PHE A 282 -0.32 -0.64 13.09
CA PHE A 282 -1.08 -1.80 13.58
C PHE A 282 -1.26 -2.85 12.47
N PHE A 283 -1.73 -2.44 11.29
CA PHE A 283 -1.91 -3.37 10.17
C PHE A 283 -0.59 -3.99 9.70
N LYS A 284 0.48 -3.19 9.64
CA LYS A 284 1.81 -3.68 9.27
C LYS A 284 2.33 -4.73 10.25
N GLU A 285 2.23 -4.45 11.55
CA GLU A 285 2.71 -5.37 12.60
C GLU A 285 1.86 -6.64 12.67
N ALA A 286 0.53 -6.52 12.57
CA ALA A 286 -0.34 -7.67 12.54
C ALA A 286 -0.08 -8.56 11.31
N TRP A 287 0.15 -7.96 10.14
CA TRP A 287 0.52 -8.70 8.93
C TRP A 287 1.90 -9.37 9.05
N LYS A 288 2.87 -8.71 9.68
CA LYS A 288 4.18 -9.31 9.96
C LYS A 288 4.03 -10.56 10.82
N LYS A 289 3.27 -10.49 11.93
CA LYS A 289 2.99 -11.64 12.80
C LYS A 289 2.27 -12.77 12.07
N GLU A 290 1.30 -12.43 11.22
CA GLU A 290 0.60 -13.41 10.38
C GLU A 290 1.57 -14.09 9.41
N MET A 291 2.43 -13.32 8.73
CA MET A 291 3.46 -13.87 7.86
C MET A 291 4.46 -14.77 8.58
N ASP A 292 4.87 -14.42 9.80
CA ASP A 292 5.76 -15.25 10.59
C ASP A 292 5.06 -16.55 11.04
N SER A 293 3.76 -16.50 11.34
CA SER A 293 2.94 -17.70 11.58
C SER A 293 2.86 -18.59 10.34
N LEU A 294 2.60 -18.01 9.16
CA LEU A 294 2.52 -18.74 7.90
C LEU A 294 3.88 -19.37 7.54
N LYS A 295 4.99 -18.64 7.73
CA LYS A 295 6.35 -19.19 7.56
C LYS A 295 6.56 -20.39 8.45
N ALA A 296 6.26 -20.28 9.75
CA ALA A 296 6.40 -21.38 10.69
C ALA A 296 5.56 -22.60 10.27
N LYS A 297 4.31 -22.39 9.84
CA LYS A 297 3.41 -23.45 9.34
C LYS A 297 3.90 -24.10 8.04
N SER A 298 4.57 -23.35 7.16
CA SER A 298 5.08 -23.90 5.90
C SER A 298 6.27 -24.84 6.08
N GLY A 299 6.96 -24.78 7.21
CA GLY A 299 8.14 -25.59 7.49
C GLY A 299 9.37 -25.24 6.63
N LEU A 300 9.32 -24.13 5.89
CA LEU A 300 10.43 -23.64 5.09
C LEU A 300 11.51 -23.02 6.01
N LYS A 301 12.75 -23.49 5.87
CA LYS A 301 13.93 -22.83 6.46
C LYS A 301 14.44 -21.80 5.47
N ILE A 302 14.05 -20.55 5.66
CA ILE A 302 14.35 -19.44 4.76
C ILE A 302 15.60 -18.71 5.25
N VAL A 303 16.53 -18.43 4.34
CA VAL A 303 17.72 -17.64 4.65
C VAL A 303 17.39 -16.15 4.72
N ASP A 304 17.98 -15.44 5.68
CA ASP A 304 17.84 -13.99 5.79
C ASP A 304 18.66 -13.27 4.70
N LEU A 305 18.00 -12.38 3.95
CA LEU A 305 18.59 -11.69 2.80
C LEU A 305 19.27 -10.40 3.24
N THR A 306 20.29 -10.52 4.10
CA THR A 306 21.08 -9.35 4.53
C THR A 306 21.86 -8.75 3.34
N PRO A 307 22.24 -7.47 3.39
CA PRO A 307 23.07 -6.86 2.35
C PRO A 307 24.36 -7.64 2.07
N GLU A 308 24.98 -8.20 3.12
CA GLU A 308 26.19 -9.03 3.03
C GLU A 308 25.90 -10.35 2.31
N PHE A 309 24.78 -11.01 2.63
CA PHE A 309 24.34 -12.22 1.95
C PHE A 309 24.09 -11.96 0.46
N ILE A 310 23.39 -10.86 0.14
CA ILE A 310 23.09 -10.47 -1.24
C ILE A 310 24.39 -10.24 -2.04
N LYS A 311 25.38 -9.56 -1.45
CA LYS A 311 26.69 -9.36 -2.11
C LYS A 311 27.40 -10.67 -2.41
N GLY A 312 27.28 -11.67 -1.53
CA GLY A 312 27.91 -12.99 -1.68
C GLY A 312 27.14 -14.02 -2.51
N LEU A 313 25.96 -13.69 -3.06
CA LEU A 313 25.12 -14.63 -3.84
C LEU A 313 25.86 -15.21 -5.05
N LYS A 314 25.86 -16.54 -5.13
CA LYS A 314 26.32 -17.36 -6.26
C LYS A 314 25.19 -18.27 -6.72
N SER A 315 25.33 -18.90 -7.89
CA SER A 315 24.32 -19.79 -8.48
C SER A 315 23.89 -20.93 -7.54
N GLU A 316 24.82 -21.49 -6.78
CA GLU A 316 24.61 -22.58 -5.84
C GLU A 316 24.11 -22.13 -4.45
N THR A 317 24.03 -20.83 -4.19
CA THR A 317 23.58 -20.30 -2.90
C THR A 317 22.15 -20.74 -2.62
N VAL A 318 21.94 -21.42 -1.50
CA VAL A 318 20.61 -21.88 -1.05
C VAL A 318 19.82 -20.70 -0.50
N LEU A 319 18.60 -20.52 -0.98
CA LEU A 319 17.68 -19.47 -0.56
C LEU A 319 16.68 -19.99 0.49
N PHE A 320 16.23 -21.23 0.34
CA PHE A 320 15.47 -21.94 1.37
C PHE A 320 15.60 -23.45 1.25
N GLU A 321 15.26 -24.16 2.32
CA GLU A 321 15.11 -25.61 2.39
C GLU A 321 13.67 -25.94 2.79
N ASP A 322 13.04 -26.92 2.12
CA ASP A 322 11.70 -27.38 2.48
C ASP A 322 11.70 -28.42 3.62
N LYS A 323 10.50 -28.81 4.07
CA LYS A 323 10.30 -29.80 5.15
C LYS A 323 10.91 -31.18 4.83
N ASN A 324 11.13 -31.50 3.56
CA ASN A 324 11.71 -32.77 3.11
C ASN A 324 13.24 -32.67 2.93
N GLY A 325 13.86 -31.52 3.23
CA GLY A 325 15.29 -31.28 3.02
C GLY A 325 15.66 -30.89 1.59
N THR A 326 14.69 -30.65 0.71
CA THR A 326 14.95 -30.20 -0.65
C THR A 326 15.39 -28.74 -0.62
N LYS A 327 16.55 -28.46 -1.21
CA LYS A 327 17.14 -27.13 -1.27
C LYS A 327 16.72 -26.41 -2.55
N PHE A 328 16.30 -25.16 -2.40
CA PHE A 328 16.06 -24.24 -3.50
C PHE A 328 17.17 -23.20 -3.54
N SER A 329 17.91 -23.16 -4.64
CA SER A 329 19.10 -22.34 -4.82
C SER A 329 18.87 -21.17 -5.78
N PHE A 330 19.82 -20.24 -5.85
CA PHE A 330 19.71 -19.06 -6.71
C PHE A 330 19.60 -19.42 -8.21
N LYS A 331 20.28 -20.47 -8.68
CA LYS A 331 20.09 -20.97 -10.07
C LYS A 331 18.65 -21.42 -10.33
N ASP A 332 18.00 -22.02 -9.33
CA ASP A 332 16.61 -22.48 -9.45
C ASP A 332 15.67 -21.27 -9.51
N LEU A 333 15.96 -20.21 -8.74
CA LEU A 333 15.26 -18.94 -8.82
C LEU A 333 15.34 -18.33 -10.22
N VAL A 334 16.52 -18.34 -10.85
CA VAL A 334 16.71 -17.81 -12.21
C VAL A 334 15.84 -18.58 -13.22
N VAL A 335 15.74 -19.92 -13.08
CA VAL A 335 14.86 -20.74 -13.91
C VAL A 335 13.40 -20.35 -13.72
N GLU A 336 12.93 -20.19 -12.48
CA GLU A 336 11.55 -19.77 -12.20
C GLU A 336 11.26 -18.33 -12.67
N PHE A 337 12.20 -17.39 -12.47
CA PHE A 337 12.08 -16.00 -12.93
C PHE A 337 11.92 -15.92 -14.44
N ASN A 338 12.69 -16.70 -15.19
CA ASN A 338 12.64 -16.67 -16.65
C ASN A 338 11.28 -17.12 -17.21
N LYS A 339 10.51 -17.95 -16.49
CA LYS A 339 9.16 -18.38 -16.91
C LYS A 339 8.17 -17.22 -17.00
N ILE A 340 8.29 -16.22 -16.12
CA ILE A 340 7.36 -15.07 -16.06
C ILE A 340 7.96 -13.78 -16.61
N SER A 341 9.25 -13.80 -16.93
CA SER A 341 9.93 -12.65 -17.47
C SER A 341 9.37 -12.04 -18.78
N PRO A 342 8.58 -12.75 -19.62
CA PRO A 342 7.87 -12.13 -20.75
C PRO A 342 6.79 -11.12 -20.37
N ILE A 343 6.26 -11.16 -19.14
CA ILE A 343 5.23 -10.24 -18.65
C ILE A 343 5.75 -9.26 -17.58
N ILE A 344 6.92 -9.53 -17.00
CA ILE A 344 7.59 -8.58 -16.14
C ILE A 344 8.37 -7.61 -17.03
N GLN A 345 8.24 -6.31 -16.79
CA GLN A 345 9.13 -5.32 -17.39
C GLN A 345 10.55 -5.56 -16.86
N LYS A 346 11.33 -6.44 -17.50
CA LYS A 346 12.76 -6.57 -17.22
C LYS A 346 13.37 -5.19 -17.40
N ARG A 347 14.05 -4.68 -16.36
CA ARG A 347 14.87 -3.49 -16.55
C ARG A 347 16.00 -3.91 -17.49
N LYS A 348 16.09 -3.28 -18.67
CA LYS A 348 17.27 -3.44 -19.53
C LYS A 348 18.42 -2.76 -18.80
N GLY A 349 19.31 -3.54 -18.23
CA GLY A 349 20.25 -3.05 -17.24
C GLY A 349 21.51 -3.89 -17.13
N SER A 350 22.39 -3.45 -16.23
CA SER A 350 23.57 -4.19 -15.76
C SER A 350 23.19 -5.54 -15.12
N LEU A 351 24.16 -6.44 -14.99
CA LEU A 351 23.99 -7.71 -14.26
C LEU A 351 23.48 -7.52 -12.82
N GLU A 352 23.79 -6.37 -12.20
CA GLU A 352 23.32 -6.02 -10.86
C GLU A 352 21.82 -5.71 -10.84
N GLU A 353 21.32 -4.99 -11.84
CA GLU A 353 19.89 -4.70 -11.98
C GLU A 353 19.08 -5.97 -12.24
N GLU A 354 19.57 -6.87 -13.10
CA GLU A 354 18.93 -8.16 -13.34
C GLU A 354 18.88 -9.03 -12.07
N LYS A 355 19.97 -9.04 -11.29
CA LYS A 355 20.01 -9.72 -9.98
C LYS A 355 19.00 -9.12 -9.00
N ASN A 356 18.85 -7.79 -8.98
CA ASN A 356 17.87 -7.11 -8.13
C ASN A 356 16.43 -7.43 -8.55
N ASP A 357 16.14 -7.54 -9.85
CA ASP A 357 14.84 -7.95 -10.36
C ASP A 357 14.53 -9.42 -9.96
N GLN A 358 15.51 -10.33 -10.05
CA GLN A 358 15.38 -11.72 -9.62
C GLN A 358 15.10 -11.85 -8.11
N LEU A 359 15.83 -11.08 -7.27
CA LEU A 359 15.61 -11.06 -5.82
C LEU A 359 14.27 -10.39 -5.44
N SER A 360 13.85 -9.38 -6.19
CA SER A 360 12.53 -8.77 -6.02
C SER A 360 11.43 -9.77 -6.35
N PHE A 361 11.56 -10.53 -7.45
CA PHE A 361 10.66 -11.63 -7.77
C PHE A 361 10.63 -12.69 -6.65
N TYR A 362 11.80 -13.09 -6.13
CA TYR A 362 11.89 -14.06 -5.05
C TYR A 362 11.10 -13.61 -3.81
N THR A 363 11.36 -12.38 -3.34
CA THR A 363 10.79 -11.87 -2.09
C THR A 363 9.32 -11.48 -2.20
N GLN A 364 8.89 -10.95 -3.35
CA GLN A 364 7.55 -10.38 -3.51
C GLN A 364 6.54 -11.37 -4.09
N ILE A 365 6.99 -12.37 -4.85
CA ILE A 365 6.12 -13.31 -5.57
C ILE A 365 6.42 -14.74 -5.16
N TYR A 366 7.63 -15.25 -5.45
CA TYR A 366 7.91 -16.67 -5.33
C TYR A 366 7.80 -17.18 -3.89
N LEU A 367 8.48 -16.51 -2.95
CA LEU A 367 8.52 -16.94 -1.56
C LEU A 367 7.13 -16.87 -0.88
N PRO A 368 6.33 -15.80 -1.01
CA PRO A 368 4.95 -15.78 -0.53
C PRO A 368 4.09 -16.94 -1.06
N ILE A 369 4.21 -17.29 -2.34
CA ILE A 369 3.52 -18.45 -2.93
C ILE A 369 3.95 -19.73 -2.24
N ARG A 370 5.27 -19.94 -2.04
CA ARG A 370 5.79 -21.13 -1.37
C ARG A 370 5.37 -21.22 0.10
N ILE A 371 5.37 -20.11 0.83
CA ILE A 371 4.92 -20.04 2.23
C ILE A 371 3.42 -20.38 2.34
N SER A 372 2.62 -19.89 1.39
CA SER A 372 1.16 -20.01 1.46
C SER A 372 0.60 -21.32 0.90
N ALA A 373 1.39 -22.09 0.14
CA ALA A 373 0.95 -23.31 -0.55
C ALA A 373 0.28 -24.35 0.37
N GLU A 374 0.79 -24.52 1.59
CA GLU A 374 0.29 -25.51 2.56
C GLU A 374 -0.83 -24.96 3.48
N SER A 375 -1.10 -23.65 3.43
CA SER A 375 -2.08 -23.02 4.32
C SER A 375 -3.50 -23.25 3.81
N LYS A 376 -4.25 -24.15 4.47
CA LYS A 376 -5.67 -24.43 4.14
C LYS A 376 -6.53 -23.17 4.07
N GLU A 377 -6.30 -22.22 4.98
CA GLU A 377 -7.03 -20.96 5.02
C GLU A 377 -6.79 -20.15 3.73
N ILE A 378 -5.54 -20.05 3.28
CA ILE A 378 -5.20 -19.36 2.04
C ILE A 378 -5.72 -20.13 0.83
N GLN A 379 -5.55 -21.46 0.79
CA GLN A 379 -6.03 -22.27 -0.33
C GLN A 379 -7.56 -22.20 -0.50
N SER A 380 -8.31 -22.02 0.60
CA SER A 380 -9.78 -21.87 0.56
C SER A 380 -10.26 -20.62 -0.17
N ILE A 381 -9.40 -19.61 -0.36
CA ILE A 381 -9.73 -18.40 -1.13
C ILE A 381 -10.12 -18.77 -2.57
N ARG A 382 -9.54 -19.83 -3.14
CA ARG A 382 -9.87 -20.31 -4.49
C ARG A 382 -11.36 -20.67 -4.65
N ASP A 383 -12.00 -21.07 -3.56
CA ASP A 383 -13.40 -21.49 -3.59
C ASP A 383 -14.38 -20.32 -3.48
N THR A 384 -13.90 -19.14 -3.10
CA THR A 384 -14.73 -17.94 -2.94
C THR A 384 -15.33 -17.48 -4.28
N LYS A 385 -16.53 -16.90 -4.20
CA LYS A 385 -17.22 -16.35 -5.37
C LYS A 385 -16.43 -15.20 -5.97
N GLU A 386 -15.82 -14.38 -5.13
CA GLU A 386 -14.98 -13.25 -5.50
C GLU A 386 -13.79 -13.69 -6.35
N PHE A 387 -13.04 -14.70 -5.89
CA PHE A 387 -11.89 -15.21 -6.61
C PHE A 387 -12.27 -15.82 -7.98
N LYS A 388 -13.33 -16.64 -7.99
CA LYS A 388 -13.85 -17.25 -9.24
C LYS A 388 -14.30 -16.22 -10.28
N LYS A 389 -14.70 -15.03 -9.85
CA LYS A 389 -15.05 -13.91 -10.74
C LYS A 389 -13.84 -13.09 -11.19
N SER A 390 -12.87 -12.87 -10.30
CA SER A 390 -11.74 -11.99 -10.55
C SER A 390 -10.62 -12.64 -11.36
N LEU A 391 -10.34 -13.93 -11.13
CA LEU A 391 -9.27 -14.66 -11.79
C LEU A 391 -9.41 -14.67 -13.33
N PRO A 392 -10.59 -14.91 -13.93
CA PRO A 392 -10.74 -14.84 -15.38
C PRO A 392 -10.40 -13.47 -15.97
N LEU A 393 -10.74 -12.36 -15.30
CA LEU A 393 -10.40 -11.02 -15.78
C LEU A 393 -8.89 -10.78 -15.77
N LEU A 394 -8.21 -11.20 -14.70
CA LEU A 394 -6.75 -11.13 -14.61
C LEU A 394 -6.08 -12.05 -15.64
N GLY A 395 -6.61 -13.26 -15.83
CA GLY A 395 -6.16 -14.20 -16.83
C GLY A 395 -6.25 -13.63 -18.24
N ARG A 396 -7.35 -12.97 -18.60
CA ARG A 396 -7.50 -12.27 -19.89
C ARG A 396 -6.54 -11.09 -20.03
N SER A 397 -6.29 -10.35 -18.95
CA SER A 397 -5.30 -9.25 -18.94
C SER A 397 -3.88 -9.76 -19.23
N VAL A 398 -3.48 -10.90 -18.63
CA VAL A 398 -2.20 -11.56 -18.89
C VAL A 398 -2.10 -12.02 -20.34
N LEU A 399 -3.13 -12.71 -20.84
CA LEU A 399 -3.16 -13.20 -22.21
C LEU A 399 -3.08 -12.05 -23.23
N PHE A 400 -3.81 -10.97 -22.98
CA PHE A 400 -3.79 -9.76 -23.80
C PHE A 400 -2.39 -9.13 -23.84
N MET A 401 -1.72 -9.00 -22.69
CA MET A 401 -0.36 -8.47 -22.61
C MET A 401 0.63 -9.32 -23.43
N LEU A 402 0.58 -10.65 -23.28
CA LEU A 402 1.44 -11.57 -24.03
C LEU A 402 1.20 -11.49 -25.53
N THR A 403 -0.06 -11.50 -25.95
CA THR A 403 -0.45 -11.40 -27.36
C THR A 403 0.02 -10.07 -27.94
N ARG A 404 -0.23 -8.96 -27.22
CA ARG A 404 0.22 -7.62 -27.59
C ARG A 404 1.73 -7.58 -27.81
N ASN A 405 2.52 -8.04 -26.84
CA ASN A 405 3.97 -7.97 -26.93
C ASN A 405 4.48 -8.72 -28.17
N ARG A 406 3.95 -9.92 -28.46
CA ARG A 406 4.31 -10.70 -29.65
C ARG A 406 3.89 -10.06 -30.97
N SER A 407 2.66 -9.54 -31.02
CA SER A 407 2.15 -8.92 -32.24
C SER A 407 2.87 -7.61 -32.57
N ILE A 408 3.27 -6.83 -31.56
CA ILE A 408 3.96 -5.55 -31.78
C ILE A 408 5.45 -5.75 -32.04
N ASP A 409 6.15 -6.56 -31.23
CA ASP A 409 7.62 -6.67 -31.31
C ASP A 409 8.09 -7.22 -32.68
N ALA A 410 7.25 -7.99 -33.36
CA ALA A 410 7.53 -8.50 -34.71
C ALA A 410 7.56 -7.40 -35.79
N GLU A 411 6.90 -6.26 -35.58
CA GLU A 411 6.69 -5.23 -36.61
C GLU A 411 7.58 -3.98 -36.42
N VAL A 412 8.32 -3.89 -35.30
CA VAL A 412 9.11 -2.69 -34.98
C VAL A 412 10.57 -2.86 -35.39
N ASN A 413 10.92 -2.29 -36.55
CA ASN A 413 12.30 -2.11 -36.99
C ASN A 413 12.66 -0.62 -37.01
N VAL A 414 13.77 -0.23 -36.40
CA VAL A 414 14.32 1.13 -36.44
C VAL A 414 15.69 1.09 -37.11
N THR A 415 15.78 1.78 -38.23
CA THR A 415 16.99 1.84 -39.06
C THR A 415 17.95 2.92 -38.57
N GLU A 416 19.24 2.77 -38.88
CA GLU A 416 20.26 3.79 -38.56
C GLU A 416 19.95 5.14 -39.20
N LYS A 417 19.33 5.12 -40.39
CA LYS A 417 18.88 6.33 -41.09
C LYS A 417 17.85 7.10 -40.27
N GLU A 418 16.83 6.41 -39.76
CA GLU A 418 15.79 7.05 -38.93
C GLU A 418 16.35 7.64 -37.63
N ILE A 419 17.33 6.97 -37.02
CA ILE A 419 18.02 7.47 -35.83
C ILE A 419 18.79 8.76 -36.15
N ARG A 420 19.47 8.81 -37.29
CA ARG A 420 20.21 10.01 -37.75
C ARG A 420 19.26 11.14 -38.12
N ASP A 421 18.21 10.85 -38.87
CA ASP A 421 17.22 11.86 -39.28
C ASP A 421 16.53 12.48 -38.05
N THR A 422 16.24 11.67 -37.03
CA THR A 422 15.65 12.13 -35.75
C THR A 422 16.65 12.98 -34.96
N TYR A 423 17.92 12.57 -34.90
CA TYR A 423 18.97 13.40 -34.30
C TYR A 423 19.07 14.75 -34.99
N GLU A 424 19.17 14.78 -36.33
CA GLU A 424 19.32 16.02 -37.09
C GLU A 424 18.12 16.96 -36.89
N ALA A 425 16.90 16.42 -36.81
CA ALA A 425 15.70 17.20 -36.52
C ALA A 425 15.66 17.74 -35.07
N GLY A 426 16.22 17.02 -34.10
CA GLY A 426 16.14 17.34 -32.67
C GLY A 426 17.41 17.93 -32.04
N LYS A 427 18.53 18.01 -32.77
CA LYS A 427 19.88 18.29 -32.21
C LYS A 427 20.01 19.65 -31.52
N LEU A 428 19.20 20.64 -31.88
CA LEU A 428 19.21 21.98 -31.26
C LEU A 428 18.26 22.10 -30.05
N TYR A 429 17.44 21.07 -29.80
CA TYR A 429 16.41 21.10 -28.77
C TYR A 429 16.47 19.85 -27.88
N ALA A 430 15.90 18.73 -28.36
CA ALA A 430 15.72 17.49 -27.60
C ALA A 430 17.05 16.75 -27.32
N TYR A 431 18.06 16.95 -28.15
CA TYR A 431 19.38 16.32 -28.02
C TYR A 431 20.49 17.37 -27.83
N SER A 432 20.19 18.38 -27.01
CA SER A 432 21.10 19.46 -26.67
C SER A 432 21.12 19.71 -25.18
N LYS A 433 22.25 20.25 -24.69
CA LYS A 433 22.42 20.70 -23.32
C LYS A 433 22.65 22.20 -23.28
N THR A 434 22.36 22.81 -22.13
CA THR A 434 22.65 24.23 -21.91
C THR A 434 24.15 24.49 -22.03
N SER A 435 24.53 25.58 -22.69
CA SER A 435 25.94 25.98 -22.79
C SER A 435 26.50 26.27 -21.40
N SER A 436 27.73 25.84 -21.14
CA SER A 436 28.44 26.12 -19.89
C SER A 436 28.80 27.60 -19.72
N THR A 437 28.74 28.37 -20.81
CA THR A 437 29.07 29.81 -20.84
C THR A 437 27.85 30.71 -20.98
N ASN A 438 26.71 30.19 -21.46
CA ASN A 438 25.47 30.95 -21.60
C ASN A 438 24.23 30.06 -21.38
N PRO A 439 23.51 30.22 -20.26
CA PRO A 439 22.32 29.42 -19.94
C PRO A 439 21.16 29.54 -20.96
N ASN A 440 21.17 30.56 -21.82
CA ASN A 440 20.15 30.77 -22.85
C ASN A 440 20.51 30.11 -24.19
N GLU A 441 21.71 29.57 -24.32
CA GLU A 441 22.20 28.92 -25.52
C GLU A 441 22.22 27.40 -25.34
N ARG A 442 21.86 26.66 -26.39
CA ARG A 442 21.87 25.19 -26.39
C ARG A 442 22.94 24.65 -27.33
N VAL A 443 23.73 23.72 -26.83
CA VAL A 443 24.79 23.05 -27.57
C VAL A 443 24.36 21.60 -27.80
N PRO A 444 24.31 21.12 -29.05
CA PRO A 444 24.02 19.73 -29.36
C PRO A 444 24.92 18.75 -28.61
N GLU A 445 24.34 17.68 -28.09
CA GLU A 445 25.08 16.53 -27.61
C GLU A 445 25.61 15.73 -28.80
N GLU A 446 26.79 15.11 -28.70
CA GLU A 446 27.34 14.30 -29.78
C GLU A 446 26.42 13.11 -30.10
N PHE A 447 26.18 12.84 -31.39
CA PHE A 447 25.31 11.76 -31.86
C PHE A 447 25.58 10.42 -31.15
N GLY A 448 26.84 10.03 -30.99
CA GLY A 448 27.20 8.76 -30.34
C GLY A 448 26.71 8.63 -28.89
N LYS A 449 26.54 9.75 -28.16
CA LYS A 449 26.06 9.77 -26.76
C LYS A 449 24.55 9.68 -26.65
N VAL A 450 23.83 10.13 -27.67
CA VAL A 450 22.35 10.14 -27.69
C VAL A 450 21.75 9.08 -28.61
N ARG A 451 22.56 8.40 -29.43
CA ARG A 451 22.11 7.41 -30.43
C ARG A 451 21.19 6.35 -29.84
N ASP A 452 21.58 5.74 -28.72
CA ASP A 452 20.78 4.66 -28.11
C ASP A 452 19.50 5.20 -27.46
N ARG A 453 19.53 6.42 -26.91
CA ARG A 453 18.33 7.13 -26.42
C ARG A 453 17.34 7.36 -27.56
N ILE A 454 17.81 7.89 -28.69
CA ILE A 454 17.00 8.15 -29.89
C ILE A 454 16.43 6.84 -30.44
N LYS A 455 17.25 5.79 -30.54
CA LYS A 455 16.79 4.47 -30.97
C LYS A 455 15.65 3.96 -30.07
N GLN A 456 15.78 4.11 -28.77
CA GLN A 456 14.76 3.69 -27.82
C GLN A 456 13.46 4.52 -27.97
N GLU A 457 13.56 5.85 -28.08
CA GLU A 457 12.42 6.74 -28.31
C GLU A 457 11.65 6.35 -29.59
N LEU A 458 12.37 6.08 -30.69
CA LEU A 458 11.79 5.64 -31.95
C LEU A 458 11.13 4.25 -31.86
N VAL A 459 11.76 3.31 -31.16
CA VAL A 459 11.17 1.98 -30.92
C VAL A 459 9.85 2.13 -30.16
N GLU A 460 9.82 2.89 -29.06
CA GLU A 460 8.60 3.07 -28.26
C GLU A 460 7.49 3.80 -29.04
N ALA A 461 7.84 4.83 -29.81
CA ALA A 461 6.89 5.55 -30.67
C ALA A 461 6.26 4.61 -31.72
N LYS A 462 7.08 3.79 -32.39
CA LYS A 462 6.59 2.79 -33.36
C LYS A 462 5.74 1.71 -32.70
N LYS A 463 6.16 1.19 -31.54
CA LYS A 463 5.37 0.23 -30.74
C LYS A 463 3.99 0.78 -30.43
N GLN A 464 3.90 2.06 -30.05
CA GLN A 464 2.63 2.70 -29.75
C GLN A 464 1.75 2.84 -31.00
N SER A 465 2.33 3.21 -32.15
CA SER A 465 1.58 3.29 -33.43
C SER A 465 1.01 1.94 -33.83
N VAL A 466 1.86 0.90 -33.90
CA VAL A 466 1.46 -0.47 -34.24
C VAL A 466 0.38 -0.97 -33.29
N PHE A 467 0.49 -0.65 -32.00
CA PHE A 467 -0.53 -1.01 -31.02
C PHE A 467 -1.89 -0.36 -31.31
N GLN A 468 -1.91 0.93 -31.66
CA GLN A 468 -3.17 1.62 -32.00
C GLN A 468 -3.82 1.03 -33.25
N ASP A 469 -3.02 0.68 -34.26
CA ASP A 469 -3.51 0.03 -35.48
C ASP A 469 -4.07 -1.36 -35.17
N TYR A 470 -3.35 -2.16 -34.36
CA TYR A 470 -3.82 -3.44 -33.86
C TYR A 470 -5.16 -3.35 -33.13
N LEU A 471 -5.30 -2.40 -32.19
CA LEU A 471 -6.55 -2.19 -31.47
C LEU A 471 -7.69 -1.76 -32.39
N SER A 472 -7.41 -0.88 -33.35
CA SER A 472 -8.40 -0.40 -34.31
C SER A 472 -8.90 -1.54 -35.20
N LYS A 473 -8.00 -2.41 -35.66
CA LYS A 473 -8.32 -3.62 -36.42
C LYS A 473 -9.16 -4.60 -35.61
N LEU A 474 -8.76 -4.89 -34.37
CA LEU A 474 -9.54 -5.77 -33.49
C LEU A 474 -10.98 -5.27 -33.31
N LYS A 475 -11.15 -3.96 -33.07
CA LYS A 475 -12.47 -3.35 -32.87
C LYS A 475 -13.33 -3.40 -34.14
N SER A 476 -12.76 -3.08 -35.30
CA SER A 476 -13.50 -3.04 -36.56
C SER A 476 -13.91 -4.43 -37.03
N GLU A 477 -13.01 -5.42 -37.00
CA GLU A 477 -13.28 -6.79 -37.44
C GLU A 477 -14.34 -7.48 -36.56
N ASN A 478 -14.40 -7.13 -35.28
CA ASN A 478 -15.32 -7.72 -34.30
C ASN A 478 -16.57 -6.88 -34.05
N GLU A 479 -16.76 -5.78 -34.78
CA GLU A 479 -17.91 -4.87 -34.64
C GLU A 479 -18.13 -4.42 -33.18
N PHE A 480 -17.04 -4.07 -32.49
CA PHE A 480 -17.08 -3.67 -31.09
C PHE A 480 -17.85 -2.34 -30.92
N ARG A 481 -18.86 -2.33 -30.04
CA ARG A 481 -19.71 -1.18 -29.74
C ARG A 481 -19.90 -1.01 -28.24
N ILE A 482 -19.74 0.21 -27.74
CA ILE A 482 -20.03 0.57 -26.34
C ILE A 482 -21.46 1.14 -26.28
N ALA A 483 -22.24 0.66 -25.32
CA ALA A 483 -23.57 1.20 -24.99
C ALA A 483 -23.39 2.42 -24.06
N SER A 484 -22.98 3.56 -24.61
CA SER A 484 -22.66 4.77 -23.84
C SER A 484 -23.82 5.25 -22.95
N GLU A 485 -25.06 5.02 -23.38
CA GLU A 485 -26.28 5.31 -22.64
C GLU A 485 -26.43 4.50 -21.34
N SER A 486 -25.71 3.38 -21.23
CA SER A 486 -25.70 2.54 -20.03
C SER A 486 -24.62 2.97 -19.01
N LEU A 487 -23.73 3.90 -19.36
CA LEU A 487 -22.68 4.38 -18.45
C LEU A 487 -23.17 5.57 -17.63
N LYS A 488 -22.95 5.54 -16.31
CA LYS A 488 -23.41 6.58 -15.37
C LYS A 488 -22.25 7.07 -14.51
N ALA A 489 -21.96 8.37 -14.53
CA ALA A 489 -20.85 8.94 -13.76
C ALA A 489 -21.00 8.64 -12.25
N GLY A 490 -19.92 8.18 -11.62
CA GLY A 490 -19.88 7.86 -10.19
C GLY A 490 -20.71 6.65 -9.77
N GLN A 491 -21.32 5.91 -10.72
CA GLN A 491 -22.17 4.76 -10.44
C GLN A 491 -21.73 3.55 -11.26
N ILE A 492 -21.48 2.43 -10.58
CA ILE A 492 -21.07 1.17 -11.21
C ILE A 492 -22.04 0.06 -10.89
#